data_AF-A0A7Y7IVP1-F1
#
_entry.id   AF-A0A7Y7IVP1-F1
#
_cell.length_a   1.000
_cell.length_b   1.000
_cell.length_c   1.000
_cell.angle_alpha   90.00
_cell.angle_beta   90.00
_cell.angle_gamma   90.00
#
_symmetry.space_group_name_H-M   'P 1'
#
loop_
_entity.id
_entity.type
_entity.pdbx_description
1 polymer ?
#
loop_
_entity_poly.entity_id
_entity_poly.type
_entity_poly.pdbx_seq_one_letter_code
_entity_poly.pdbx_strand_id
1 'polypeptide(L)'
;MPDQQNPFATFTASLQAHDLAALRDGVIGEGAPIDGPFGVRPLLYADYVASGRALRQIEDFVLTRILPYYANSHTEASFCGQQASRLRRAARAEIARLCG
;
A
#
# COMPACT_ATOMS: atom_id res chain seq x y z
N MET A 1 -20.19 -19.38 -11.16
CA MET A 1 -19.72 -18.87 -9.86
C MET A 1 -18.95 -17.59 -10.15
N PRO A 2 -19.29 -16.42 -9.58
CA PRO A 2 -18.47 -15.24 -9.79
C PRO A 2 -17.08 -15.59 -9.30
N ASP A 3 -16.12 -15.49 -10.22
CA ASP A 3 -14.71 -15.76 -10.01
C ASP A 3 -14.29 -15.08 -8.69
N GLN A 4 -13.63 -15.82 -7.81
CA GLN A 4 -13.17 -15.32 -6.50
C GLN A 4 -11.93 -14.42 -6.68
N GLN A 5 -12.04 -13.57 -7.69
CA GLN A 5 -11.15 -12.61 -8.33
C GLN A 5 -10.28 -11.94 -7.31
N ASN A 6 -8.99 -11.89 -7.65
CA ASN A 6 -7.93 -11.15 -7.00
C ASN A 6 -8.48 -10.03 -6.08
N PRO A 7 -8.37 -10.14 -4.74
CA PRO A 7 -8.93 -9.15 -3.81
C PRO A 7 -8.28 -7.76 -3.97
N PHE A 8 -7.19 -7.66 -4.73
CA PHE A 8 -6.52 -6.41 -5.06
C PHE A 8 -6.96 -5.85 -6.42
N ALA A 9 -7.86 -6.50 -7.18
CA ALA A 9 -8.25 -6.05 -8.52
C ALA A 9 -8.74 -4.59 -8.56
N THR A 10 -9.58 -4.19 -7.60
CA THR A 10 -10.03 -2.79 -7.48
C THR A 10 -8.86 -1.84 -7.21
N PHE A 11 -7.91 -2.26 -6.37
CA PHE A 11 -6.72 -1.45 -6.08
C PHE A 11 -5.82 -1.32 -7.31
N THR A 12 -5.55 -2.42 -8.01
CA THR A 12 -4.80 -2.43 -9.28
C THR A 12 -5.44 -1.51 -10.32
N ALA A 13 -6.76 -1.60 -10.52
CA ALA A 13 -7.48 -0.74 -11.44
C ALA A 13 -7.38 0.74 -11.02
N SER A 14 -7.44 1.02 -9.71
CA SER A 14 -7.25 2.39 -9.21
C SER A 14 -5.86 2.92 -9.52
N LEU A 15 -4.79 2.14 -9.36
CA LEU A 15 -3.43 2.56 -9.69
C LEU A 15 -3.27 2.82 -11.20
N GLN A 16 -3.86 1.97 -12.05
CA GLN A 16 -3.80 2.12 -13.51
C GLN A 16 -4.56 3.34 -14.04
N ALA A 17 -5.53 3.85 -13.27
CA ALA A 17 -6.27 5.07 -13.62
C ALA A 17 -5.48 6.36 -13.32
N HIS A 18 -4.38 6.30 -12.58
CA HIS A 18 -3.54 7.46 -12.27
C HIS A 18 -2.45 7.64 -13.33
N ASP A 19 -2.13 8.89 -13.64
CA ASP A 19 -0.90 9.22 -14.34
C ASP A 19 0.30 9.31 -13.36
N LEU A 20 1.50 9.48 -13.92
CA LEU A 20 2.71 9.58 -13.10
C LEU A 20 2.71 10.81 -12.18
N ALA A 21 2.03 11.90 -12.55
CA ALA A 21 1.95 13.10 -11.72
C ALA A 21 1.13 12.81 -10.46
N ALA A 22 -0.04 12.19 -10.62
CA ALA A 22 -0.92 11.85 -9.51
C ALA A 22 -0.30 10.80 -8.56
N LEU A 23 0.56 9.91 -9.06
CA LEU A 23 1.36 9.01 -8.21
C LEU A 23 2.44 9.77 -7.42
N ARG A 24 3.11 10.76 -8.04
CA ARG A 24 4.11 11.60 -7.35
C ARG A 24 3.49 12.44 -6.25
N ASP A 25 2.30 12.99 -6.50
CA ASP A 25 1.54 13.76 -5.50
C ASP A 25 1.10 12.90 -4.30
N GLY A 26 1.06 11.58 -4.49
CA GLY A 26 0.79 10.62 -3.42
C GLY A 26 1.95 10.38 -2.47
N VAL A 27 3.19 10.81 -2.80
CA VAL A 27 4.36 10.53 -1.97
C VAL A 27 4.26 11.28 -0.64
N ILE A 28 4.26 10.51 0.46
CA ILE A 28 4.06 11.09 1.78
C ILE A 28 5.36 11.71 2.30
N GLY A 29 5.28 12.99 2.68
CA GLY A 29 6.37 13.75 3.28
C GLY A 29 7.41 14.27 2.29
N GLU A 30 7.12 14.21 0.98
CA GLU A 30 7.91 14.90 -0.03
C GLU A 30 7.94 16.41 0.26
N GLY A 31 9.14 17.02 0.24
CA GLY A 31 9.31 18.44 0.51
C GLY A 31 8.95 18.89 1.93
N ALA A 32 8.80 17.96 2.90
CA ALA A 32 8.50 18.31 4.28
C ALA A 32 9.51 19.35 4.82
N PRO A 33 9.06 20.38 5.54
CA PRO A 33 9.96 21.43 6.02
C PRO A 33 10.91 20.87 7.08
N ILE A 34 12.18 21.22 6.95
CA ILE A 34 13.20 20.97 7.97
C ILE A 34 13.88 22.28 8.35
N ASP A 35 14.16 22.44 9.64
CA ASP A 35 14.96 23.54 10.13
C ASP A 35 16.43 23.32 9.75
N GLY A 36 17.05 24.36 9.21
CA GLY A 36 18.45 24.36 8.84
C GLY A 36 19.16 25.63 9.32
N PRO A 37 20.50 25.64 9.27
CA PRO A 37 21.30 26.80 9.68
C PRO A 37 21.04 28.07 8.85
N PHE A 38 20.38 27.93 7.70
CA PHE A 38 20.03 29.03 6.79
C PHE A 38 18.52 29.18 6.64
N GLY A 39 17.75 28.81 7.67
CA GLY A 39 16.29 28.84 7.69
C GLY A 39 15.65 27.53 7.23
N VAL A 40 14.31 27.52 7.22
CA VAL A 40 13.51 26.36 6.81
C VAL A 40 13.75 26.04 5.34
N ARG A 41 14.00 24.76 5.03
CA ARG A 41 14.17 24.26 3.67
C ARG A 41 13.28 23.04 3.44
N PRO A 42 12.85 22.78 2.20
CA PRO A 42 12.20 21.51 1.87
C PRO A 42 13.20 20.37 1.99
N LEU A 43 12.78 19.27 2.63
CA LEU A 43 13.55 18.04 2.73
C LEU A 43 13.68 17.38 1.34
N LEU A 44 14.91 17.24 0.87
CA LEU A 44 15.23 16.40 -0.28
C LEU A 44 15.50 14.97 0.21
N TYR A 45 14.62 14.03 -0.13
CA TYR A 45 14.83 12.63 0.18
C TYR A 45 15.64 11.96 -0.94
N ALA A 46 16.88 11.60 -0.64
CA ALA A 46 17.81 11.03 -1.61
C ALA A 46 18.16 9.55 -1.35
N ASP A 47 17.44 8.89 -0.44
CA ASP A 47 17.75 7.53 0.02
C ASP A 47 16.76 6.47 -0.51
N TYR A 48 16.19 6.71 -1.69
CA TYR A 48 15.21 5.82 -2.32
C TYR A 48 15.74 4.41 -2.63
N VAL A 49 17.07 4.23 -2.69
CA VAL A 49 17.70 2.91 -2.86
C VAL A 49 17.63 2.09 -1.58
N ALA A 50 17.77 2.71 -0.40
CA ALA A 50 17.68 2.01 0.87
C ALA A 50 16.23 1.76 1.27
N SER A 51 15.35 2.75 1.11
CA SER A 51 13.92 2.62 1.36
C SER A 51 13.11 3.56 0.48
N GLY A 52 11.99 3.08 -0.05
CA GLY A 52 10.96 3.95 -0.63
C GLY A 52 10.24 4.77 0.44
N ARG A 53 9.70 5.93 0.04
CA ARG A 53 8.70 6.65 0.84
C ARG A 53 7.34 5.98 0.74
N ALA A 54 6.54 6.13 1.79
CA ALA A 54 5.15 5.70 1.80
C ALA A 54 4.34 6.45 0.71
N LEU A 55 3.38 5.74 0.13
CA LEU A 55 2.53 6.26 -0.93
C LEU A 55 1.08 6.28 -0.45
N ARG A 56 0.42 7.44 -0.53
CA ARG A 56 -0.96 7.64 -0.06
C ARG A 56 -1.93 6.59 -0.58
N GLN A 57 -1.84 6.23 -1.86
CA GLN A 57 -2.68 5.20 -2.48
C GLN A 57 -2.56 3.85 -1.74
N ILE A 58 -1.35 3.46 -1.33
CA ILE A 58 -1.10 2.23 -0.57
C ILE A 58 -1.64 2.39 0.85
N GLU A 59 -1.29 3.48 1.53
CA GLU A 59 -1.68 3.70 2.93
C GLU A 59 -3.20 3.79 3.09
N ASP A 60 -3.90 4.49 2.20
CA ASP A 60 -5.36 4.59 2.22
C ASP A 60 -6.00 3.22 1.97
N PHE A 61 -5.43 2.40 1.08
CA PHE A 61 -5.91 1.03 0.86
C PHE A 61 -5.70 0.16 2.11
N VAL A 62 -4.53 0.22 2.73
CA VAL A 62 -4.26 -0.50 3.99
C VAL A 62 -5.25 -0.07 5.06
N LEU A 63 -5.39 1.24 5.27
CA LEU A 63 -6.24 1.84 6.29
C LEU A 63 -7.72 1.48 6.11
N THR A 64 -8.23 1.51 4.87
CA THR A 64 -9.68 1.38 4.62
C THR A 64 -10.12 -0.01 4.20
N ARG A 65 -9.21 -0.86 3.67
CA ARG A 65 -9.57 -2.18 3.11
C ARG A 65 -8.93 -3.34 3.85
N ILE A 66 -7.80 -3.12 4.53
CA ILE A 66 -7.09 -4.18 5.25
C ILE A 66 -7.38 -4.07 6.76
N LEU A 67 -7.03 -2.94 7.38
CA LEU A 67 -7.11 -2.77 8.83
C LEU A 67 -8.50 -3.00 9.44
N PRO A 68 -9.64 -2.64 8.81
CA PRO A 68 -10.95 -2.88 9.40
C PRO A 68 -11.30 -4.35 9.60
N TYR A 69 -10.65 -5.26 8.87
CA TYR A 69 -10.87 -6.71 8.94
C TYR A 69 -9.63 -7.46 9.39
N TYR A 70 -8.61 -6.74 9.88
CA TYR A 70 -7.37 -7.35 10.31
C TYR A 70 -7.62 -8.23 11.53
N ALA A 71 -7.14 -9.46 11.44
CA ALA A 71 -7.09 -10.40 12.53
C ALA A 71 -5.83 -11.24 12.39
N ASN A 72 -5.37 -11.79 13.50
CA ASN A 72 -4.24 -12.70 13.48
C ASN A 72 -4.57 -13.94 12.63
N SER A 73 -3.72 -14.30 11.68
CA SER A 73 -4.00 -15.32 10.66
C SER A 73 -3.84 -16.77 11.14
N HIS A 74 -3.86 -17.01 12.45
CA HIS A 74 -3.65 -18.34 13.04
C HIS A 74 -4.95 -19.10 13.32
N THR A 75 -6.11 -18.44 13.22
CA THR A 75 -7.43 -19.06 13.39
C THR A 75 -8.45 -18.48 12.40
N GLU A 76 -9.12 -19.35 11.64
CA GLU A 76 -10.18 -18.97 10.68
C GLU A 76 -11.59 -19.09 11.27
N ALA A 77 -11.70 -19.13 12.60
CA ALA A 77 -12.97 -19.32 13.31
C ALA A 77 -13.89 -18.08 13.29
N SER A 78 -13.38 -16.91 12.90
CA SER A 78 -14.12 -15.65 12.82
C SER A 78 -14.11 -15.10 11.40
N PHE A 79 -15.08 -14.24 11.09
CA PHE A 79 -15.13 -13.51 9.82
C PHE A 79 -13.80 -12.79 9.51
N CYS A 80 -13.26 -12.04 10.48
CA CYS A 80 -11.99 -11.33 10.30
C CYS A 80 -10.81 -12.31 10.14
N GLY A 81 -10.81 -13.43 10.86
CA GLY A 81 -9.77 -14.46 10.73
C GLY A 81 -9.73 -15.08 9.32
N GLN A 82 -10.89 -15.39 8.74
CA GLN A 82 -11.02 -15.87 7.36
C GLN A 82 -10.58 -14.79 6.36
N GLN A 83 -11.02 -13.55 6.56
CA GLN A 83 -10.71 -12.45 5.66
C GLN A 83 -9.20 -12.13 5.63
N ALA A 84 -8.55 -12.01 6.79
CA ALA A 84 -7.13 -11.76 6.90
C ALA A 84 -6.30 -12.91 6.29
N SER A 85 -6.70 -14.16 6.54
CA SER A 85 -6.03 -15.34 5.96
C SER A 85 -6.18 -15.41 4.44
N ARG A 86 -7.35 -15.04 3.89
CA ARG A 86 -7.59 -14.92 2.45
C ARG A 86 -6.74 -13.83 1.82
N LEU A 87 -6.70 -12.63 2.41
CA LEU A 87 -5.88 -11.51 1.92
C LEU A 87 -4.39 -11.87 1.92
N ARG A 88 -3.89 -12.51 2.98
CA ARG A 88 -2.51 -12.97 3.07
C ARG A 88 -2.17 -13.99 1.98
N ARG A 89 -3.02 -14.98 1.73
CA ARG A 89 -2.80 -15.95 0.64
C ARG A 89 -2.78 -15.28 -0.72
N ALA A 90 -3.72 -14.38 -0.98
CA ALA A 90 -3.79 -13.65 -2.23
C ALA A 90 -2.54 -12.79 -2.45
N ALA A 91 -2.05 -12.11 -1.42
CA ALA A 91 -0.84 -11.29 -1.51
C ALA A 91 0.38 -12.14 -1.91
N ARG A 92 0.54 -13.32 -1.29
CA ARG A 92 1.63 -14.24 -1.65
C ARG A 92 1.52 -14.75 -3.09
N ALA A 93 0.30 -15.08 -3.53
CA ALA A 93 0.08 -15.52 -4.90
C ALA A 93 0.41 -14.42 -5.92
N GLU A 94 0.06 -13.17 -5.62
CA GLU A 94 0.37 -12.03 -6.49
C GLU A 94 1.87 -11.73 -6.55
N ILE A 95 2.57 -11.79 -5.41
CA ILE A 95 4.04 -11.65 -5.37
C ILE A 95 4.68 -12.75 -6.23
N ALA A 96 4.28 -14.01 -6.07
CA ALA A 96 4.79 -15.10 -6.90
C ALA A 96 4.52 -14.87 -8.39
N ARG A 97 3.30 -14.42 -8.75
CA ARG A 97 2.95 -14.11 -10.15
C ARG A 97 3.86 -13.04 -10.77
N LEU A 98 4.27 -12.05 -9.98
CA LEU A 98 5.13 -10.95 -10.43
C LEU A 98 6.62 -11.31 -10.48
N CYS A 99 7.06 -12.23 -9.61
CA CYS A 99 8.47 -12.60 -9.47
C CYS A 99 8.87 -13.91 -10.18
N GLY A 100 7.91 -14.75 -10.60
CA GLY A 100 8.14 -16.09 -11.13
C GLY A 100 8.16 -17.18 -10.06
#